data_AF-A0A952XQK6-F1
#
_entry.id   AF-A0A952XQK6-F1
#
_cell.length_a   1.000
_cell.length_b   1.000
_cell.length_c   1.000
_cell.angle_alpha   90.00
_cell.angle_beta   90.00
_cell.angle_gamma   90.00
#
_symmetry.space_group_name_H-M   'P 1'
#
loop_
_entity.id
_entity.type
_entity.pdbx_description
1 polymer ?
#
loop_
_entity_poly.entity_id
_entity_poly.type
_entity_poly.pdbx_seq_one_letter_code
_entity_poly.pdbx_strand_id
1 'polypeptide(L)'
;MQQMLAIFITVFLAELGDKTQLATLLFATDRQQHPVLIFFAAGGALVASTAVAVVLGTAGAHYLSAIPLKLLAGIGFVAIGLWSIYAHFAGA
;
A
#
# COMPACT_ATOMS: atom_id res chain seq x y z
N MET A 1 0.80 -17.09 -16.71
CA MET A 1 1.59 -17.34 -15.48
C MET A 1 2.66 -16.29 -15.22
N GLN A 2 3.52 -15.94 -16.20
CA GLN A 2 4.65 -15.02 -15.98
C GLN A 2 4.26 -13.61 -15.50
N GLN A 3 3.16 -13.04 -16.02
CA GLN A 3 2.66 -11.72 -15.59
C GLN A 3 2.17 -11.72 -14.12
N MET A 4 1.51 -12.79 -13.69
CA MET A 4 1.03 -12.93 -12.31
C MET A 4 2.20 -12.95 -11.32
N LEU A 5 3.27 -13.68 -11.63
CA LEU A 5 4.48 -13.70 -10.82
C LEU A 5 5.17 -12.33 -10.77
N ALA A 6 5.26 -11.63 -11.90
CA ALA A 6 5.83 -10.29 -11.92
C ALA A 6 5.04 -9.33 -11.04
N ILE A 7 3.71 -9.29 -11.18
CA ILE A 7 2.83 -8.45 -10.36
C ILE A 7 2.96 -8.82 -8.88
N PHE A 8 2.90 -10.11 -8.54
CA PHE A 8 3.05 -10.59 -7.17
C PHE A 8 4.38 -10.14 -6.56
N ILE A 9 5.51 -10.40 -7.23
CA ILE A 9 6.84 -10.05 -6.71
C ILE A 9 6.96 -8.54 -6.55
N THR A 10 6.51 -7.75 -7.52
CA THR A 10 6.60 -6.29 -7.45
C THR A 10 5.75 -5.73 -6.31
N VAL A 11 4.49 -6.16 -6.17
CA VAL A 11 3.61 -5.71 -5.08
C VAL A 11 4.13 -6.20 -3.74
N PHE A 12 4.56 -7.45 -3.64
CA PHE A 12 5.13 -8.02 -2.44
C PHE A 12 6.34 -7.21 -1.96
N LEU A 13 7.31 -6.94 -2.85
CA LEU A 13 8.47 -6.10 -2.51
C LEU A 13 8.07 -4.67 -2.14
N ALA A 14 7.07 -4.10 -2.80
CA ALA A 14 6.60 -2.74 -2.50
C ALA A 14 5.94 -2.62 -1.12
N GLU A 15 5.28 -3.68 -0.66
CA GLU A 15 4.59 -3.73 0.64
C GLU A 15 5.51 -4.15 1.79
N LEU A 16 6.69 -4.74 1.51
CA LEU A 16 7.64 -5.17 2.54
C LEU A 16 8.14 -3.99 3.39
N GLY A 17 7.95 -4.10 4.70
CA GLY A 17 8.41 -3.10 5.67
C GLY A 17 7.52 -1.87 5.77
N ASP A 18 6.30 -1.89 5.21
CA ASP A 18 5.34 -0.80 5.39
C ASP A 18 4.83 -0.72 6.85
N LYS A 19 4.33 0.46 7.22
CA LYS A 19 3.71 0.76 8.52
C LYS A 19 2.62 -0.25 8.89
N THR A 20 1.87 -0.75 7.91
CA THR A 20 0.85 -1.80 8.12
C THR A 20 1.44 -3.10 8.64
N GLN A 21 2.64 -3.50 8.16
CA GLN A 21 3.34 -4.70 8.65
C GLN A 21 3.87 -4.51 10.06
N LEU A 22 4.41 -3.32 10.38
CA LEU A 22 4.83 -2.98 11.75
C LEU A 22 3.63 -2.99 12.72
N ALA A 23 2.50 -2.41 12.33
CA ALA A 23 1.28 -2.45 13.13
C ALA A 23 0.78 -3.90 13.34
N THR A 24 0.81 -4.72 12.29
CA THR A 24 0.43 -6.15 12.37
C THR A 24 1.36 -6.91 13.31
N LEU A 25 2.66 -6.63 13.27
CA LEU A 25 3.64 -7.22 14.20
C LEU A 25 3.37 -6.79 15.64
N LEU A 26 3.09 -5.51 15.89
CA LEU A 26 2.74 -5.02 17.22
C LEU A 26 1.49 -5.71 17.76
N PHE A 27 0.44 -5.84 16.96
CA PHE A 27 -0.76 -6.59 17.35
C PHE A 27 -0.46 -8.07 17.61
N ALA A 28 0.40 -8.69 16.81
CA ALA A 28 0.78 -10.11 16.98
C ALA A 28 1.62 -10.36 18.24
N THR A 29 2.35 -9.35 18.72
CA THR A 29 3.10 -9.43 19.99
C THR A 29 2.25 -9.16 21.23
N ASP A 30 1.04 -8.63 21.07
CA ASP A 30 0.10 -8.45 22.19
C ASP A 30 -0.47 -9.81 22.64
N ARG A 31 -0.26 -10.15 23.92
CA ARG A 31 -0.69 -11.44 24.49
C ARG A 31 -2.20 -11.61 24.62
N GLN A 32 -2.98 -10.54 24.48
CA GLN A 32 -4.44 -10.60 24.55
C GLN A 32 -5.09 -11.08 23.24
N GLN A 33 -4.33 -11.13 22.14
CA GLN A 33 -4.87 -11.37 20.80
C GLN A 33 -4.36 -12.70 20.21
N HIS A 34 -5.22 -13.40 19.46
CA HIS A 34 -4.84 -14.66 18.83
C HIS A 34 -4.13 -14.40 17.48
N PRO A 35 -2.90 -14.90 17.26
CA PRO A 35 -2.10 -14.60 16.06
C PRO A 35 -2.81 -14.93 14.74
N VAL A 36 -3.59 -16.01 14.71
CA VAL A 36 -4.36 -16.41 13.50
C VAL A 36 -5.45 -15.40 13.18
N LEU A 37 -6.08 -14.80 14.20
CA LEU A 37 -7.14 -13.80 14.01
C LEU A 37 -6.54 -12.52 13.38
N ILE A 38 -5.37 -12.11 13.87
CA ILE A 38 -4.61 -10.97 13.34
C ILE A 38 -4.20 -11.23 11.88
N PHE A 39 -3.71 -12.44 11.58
CA PHE A 39 -3.35 -12.81 10.21
C PHE A 39 -4.53 -12.66 9.23
N PHE A 40 -5.70 -13.21 9.58
CA PHE A 40 -6.88 -13.10 8.73
C PHE A 40 -7.45 -11.68 8.68
N ALA A 41 -7.38 -10.92 9.77
CA ALA A 41 -7.83 -9.53 9.80
C ALA A 41 -6.95 -8.63 8.92
N ALA A 42 -5.62 -8.68 9.10
CA ALA A 42 -4.67 -7.88 8.33
C ALA A 42 -4.64 -8.31 6.85
N GLY A 43 -4.59 -9.63 6.60
CA GLY A 43 -4.64 -10.18 5.24
C GLY A 43 -5.97 -9.87 4.54
N GLY A 44 -7.09 -10.00 5.26
CA GLY A 44 -8.41 -9.62 4.76
C GLY A 44 -8.52 -8.14 4.43
N ALA A 45 -7.96 -7.27 5.27
CA ALA A 45 -7.89 -5.83 4.98
C ALA A 45 -7.07 -5.52 3.72
N LEU A 46 -5.93 -6.19 3.52
CA LEU A 46 -5.10 -6.04 2.32
C LEU A 46 -5.83 -6.51 1.06
N VAL A 47 -6.53 -7.65 1.13
CA VAL A 47 -7.34 -8.15 0.01
C VAL A 47 -8.49 -7.19 -0.30
N ALA A 48 -9.21 -6.72 0.72
CA ALA A 48 -10.33 -5.80 0.56
C ALA A 48 -9.91 -4.46 -0.01
N SER A 49 -8.82 -3.85 0.49
CA SER A 49 -8.30 -2.59 -0.03
C SER A 49 -7.84 -2.72 -1.49
N THR A 50 -7.16 -3.83 -1.82
CA THR A 50 -6.75 -4.13 -3.19
C THR A 50 -7.96 -4.31 -4.10
N ALA A 51 -8.99 -5.03 -3.65
CA ALA A 51 -10.22 -5.23 -4.41
C ALA A 51 -10.92 -3.89 -4.71
N VAL A 52 -11.03 -3.01 -3.72
CA VAL A 52 -11.58 -1.65 -3.91
C VAL A 52 -10.74 -0.87 -4.93
N ALA A 53 -9.42 -0.89 -4.82
CA ALA A 53 -8.52 -0.21 -5.75
C ALA A 53 -8.69 -0.71 -7.20
N VAL A 54 -8.80 -2.03 -7.39
CA VAL A 54 -9.02 -2.64 -8.72
C VAL A 54 -10.40 -2.27 -9.27
N VAL A 55 -11.46 -2.32 -8.47
CA VAL A 55 -12.82 -1.95 -8.90
C VAL A 55 -12.86 -0.48 -9.31
N LEU A 56 -12.29 0.43 -8.52
CA LEU A 56 -12.25 1.85 -8.85
C LEU A 56 -11.38 2.14 -10.07
N GLY A 57 -10.20 1.51 -10.16
CA GLY A 57 -9.31 1.68 -11.30
C GLY A 57 -9.90 1.17 -12.61
N THR A 58 -10.65 0.06 -12.57
CA THR A 58 -11.34 -0.49 -13.75
C THR A 58 -12.58 0.32 -14.11
N ALA A 59 -13.39 0.73 -13.13
CA ALA A 59 -14.58 1.58 -13.36
C ALA A 59 -14.19 2.98 -13.89
N GLY A 60 -13.09 3.54 -13.41
CA GLY A 60 -12.58 4.84 -13.85
C GLY A 60 -11.70 4.79 -15.10
N ALA A 61 -11.43 3.61 -15.69
CA ALA A 61 -10.40 3.43 -16.71
C ALA A 61 -10.50 4.39 -17.90
N HIS A 62 -11.72 4.77 -18.30
CA HIS A 62 -11.97 5.74 -19.38
C HIS A 62 -11.52 7.17 -19.04
N TYR A 63 -11.60 7.56 -17.76
CA TYR A 63 -11.10 8.86 -17.30
C TYR A 63 -9.59 8.79 -17.03
N LEU A 64 -9.12 7.66 -16.49
CA LEU A 64 -7.71 7.42 -16.19
C LEU A 64 -6.83 7.43 -17.45
N SER A 65 -7.35 6.98 -18.60
CA SER A 65 -6.59 6.94 -19.86
C SER A 65 -6.28 8.31 -20.45
N ALA A 66 -7.10 9.32 -20.15
CA ALA A 66 -6.88 10.71 -20.58
C ALA A 66 -5.85 11.46 -19.71
N ILE A 67 -5.46 10.88 -18.58
CA ILE A 67 -4.63 11.52 -17.55
C ILE A 67 -3.25 10.85 -17.53
N PRO A 68 -2.12 11.60 -17.53
CA PRO A 68 -0.78 11.02 -17.42
C PRO A 68 -0.49 10.57 -15.98
N LEU A 69 -1.18 9.52 -15.53
CA LEU A 69 -1.14 9.02 -14.14
C LEU A 69 0.27 8.73 -13.64
N LYS A 70 1.13 8.17 -14.49
CA LYS A 70 2.53 7.90 -14.11
C LYS A 70 3.29 9.17 -13.76
N LEU A 71 3.07 10.24 -14.52
CA LEU A 71 3.71 11.54 -14.28
C LEU A 71 3.16 12.18 -13.01
N LEU A 72 1.83 12.19 -12.84
CA LEU A 72 1.19 12.74 -11.63
C LEU A 72 1.61 11.98 -10.37
N ALA A 73 1.60 10.65 -10.41
CA ALA A 73 2.05 9.81 -9.30
C ALA A 73 3.52 10.06 -8.98
N GLY A 74 4.38 10.17 -10.00
CA GLY A 74 5.80 10.50 -9.82
C GLY A 74 6.02 11.86 -9.16
N ILE A 75 5.34 12.91 -9.63
CA ILE A 75 5.38 14.25 -9.03
C ILE A 75 4.88 14.21 -7.58
N GLY A 76 3.77 13.52 -7.32
CA GLY A 76 3.22 13.36 -5.98
C GLY A 76 4.20 12.66 -5.03
N PHE A 77 4.85 11.58 -5.47
CA PHE A 77 5.87 10.87 -4.69
C PHE A 77 7.05 11.78 -4.34
N VAL A 78 7.56 12.55 -5.30
CA VAL A 78 8.66 13.50 -5.06
C VAL A 78 8.21 14.59 -4.09
N ALA A 79 7.01 15.16 -4.26
CA ALA A 79 6.48 16.19 -3.39
C ALA A 79 6.32 15.69 -1.95
N ILE A 80 5.73 14.50 -1.76
CA ILE A 80 5.59 13.87 -0.43
C ILE A 80 6.96 13.57 0.17
N GLY A 81 7.91 13.07 -0.62
CA GLY A 81 9.28 12.81 -0.18
C GLY A 81 9.98 14.07 0.33
N LEU A 82 9.93 15.15 -0.46
CA LEU A 82 10.48 16.45 -0.07
C LEU A 82 9.79 17.01 1.18
N TRP A 83 8.47 16.91 1.25
CA TRP A 83 7.70 17.33 2.42
C TRP A 83 8.12 16.54 3.67
N SER A 84 8.27 15.22 3.57
CA SER A 84 8.69 14.37 4.69
C SER A 84 10.08 14.73 5.19
N ILE A 85 11.01 15.06 4.30
CA ILE A 85 12.35 15.52 4.65
C ILE A 85 12.28 16.88 5.36
N TYR A 86 11.52 17.83 4.79
CA TYR A 86 11.34 19.15 5.40
C TYR A 86 10.71 19.05 6.79
N ALA A 87 9.66 18.24 6.95
CA ALA A 87 8.97 18.05 8.22
C ALA A 87 9.92 17.54 9.32
N HIS A 88 10.83 16.63 8.98
CA HIS A 88 11.85 16.12 9.91
C HIS A 88 12.77 17.24 10.44
N PHE A 89 13.19 18.18 9.58
CA PHE A 89 14.04 19.31 9.99
C PHE A 89 13.26 20.46 10.63
N ALA A 90 11.97 20.58 10.35
CA ALA A 90 11.09 21.59 10.93
C ALA A 90 10.66 21.27 12.38
N GLY A 91 11.09 20.13 12.94
CA GLY A 91 10.83 19.75 14.33
C GLY A 91 9.41 19.24 14.59
N ALA A 92 8.72 18.74 13.56
CA ALA A 92 7.47 17.98 13.68
C ALA A 92 7.73 16.49 13.89
#